data_AF-A0A0G1JBL0-F1
#
_entry.id   AF-A0A0G1JBL0-F1
#
_cell.length_a   1.000
_cell.length_b   1.000
_cell.length_c   1.000
_cell.angle_alpha   90.00
_cell.angle_beta   90.00
_cell.angle_gamma   90.00
#
_symmetry.space_group_name_H-M   'P 1'
#
loop_
_entity.id
_entity.type
_entity.pdbx_description
1 polymer ?
#
loop_
_entity_poly.entity_id
_entity_poly.type
_entity_poly.pdbx_seq_one_letter_code
_entity_poly.pdbx_strand_id
1 'polypeptide(L)'
;MINHVIGLFRCTAHPNYRQIFLKNINETATPHGIDYTLYFQVLGENVYIPIDIPRESGQRLMLMREKAHYPRPHVYDTMKRVILCLGGAPKAVLLAMYSGGIYYTFMQVERGNKSFEIDTKFVDAISMAIVCKLPIFVEQNLCKILGVNIDQELEGFMFSSLDS
;
A
#
# COMPACT_ATOMS: atom_id res chain seq x y z
N MET A 1 25.39 -5.82 -6.38
CA MET A 1 25.45 -4.60 -7.21
C MET A 1 24.05 -4.28 -7.69
N ILE A 2 23.30 -3.48 -6.92
CA ILE A 2 21.97 -2.98 -7.32
C ILE A 2 22.25 -1.74 -8.17
N ASN A 3 22.48 -1.95 -9.46
CA ASN A 3 22.73 -0.87 -10.40
C ASN A 3 21.41 -0.15 -10.70
N HIS A 4 21.40 1.15 -10.40
CA HIS A 4 20.63 2.21 -11.04
C HIS A 4 19.36 1.78 -11.81
N VAL A 5 18.27 1.63 -11.08
CA VAL A 5 16.94 2.00 -11.59
C VAL A 5 16.49 3.22 -10.80
N ILE A 6 17.24 4.31 -10.92
CA ILE A 6 16.74 5.65 -10.56
C ILE A 6 16.20 6.23 -11.87
N GLY A 7 15.14 5.58 -12.38
CA GLY A 7 14.36 6.14 -13.47
C GLY A 7 13.65 7.38 -12.94
N LEU A 8 13.80 8.51 -13.62
CA LEU A 8 13.01 9.71 -13.37
C LEU A 8 11.51 9.39 -13.60
N PHE A 9 10.81 8.86 -12.61
CA PHE A 9 9.36 8.95 -12.58
C PHE A 9 9.01 10.37 -12.15
N ARG A 10 8.72 11.22 -13.14
CA ARG A 10 8.07 12.50 -12.90
C ARG A 10 6.68 12.23 -12.32
N CYS A 11 6.46 12.70 -11.10
CA CYS A 11 5.21 13.07 -10.44
C CYS A 11 3.91 12.45 -11.03
N THR A 12 3.34 11.48 -10.29
CA THR A 12 1.89 11.18 -10.15
C THR A 12 0.97 11.24 -11.37
N ALA A 13 1.43 10.80 -12.54
CA ALA A 13 0.57 10.42 -13.67
C ALA A 13 1.33 9.48 -14.62
N HIS A 14 1.95 8.43 -14.09
CA HIS A 14 2.39 7.37 -14.98
C HIS A 14 1.14 6.59 -15.44
N PRO A 15 0.87 6.45 -16.75
CA PRO A 15 -0.39 5.89 -17.27
C PRO A 15 -0.69 4.48 -16.78
N ASN A 16 0.32 3.79 -16.25
CA ASN A 16 0.23 2.41 -15.79
C ASN A 16 0.02 2.28 -14.27
N TYR A 17 -0.33 3.34 -13.53
CA TYR A 17 -0.61 3.23 -12.11
C TYR A 17 -2.07 3.57 -11.79
N ARG A 18 -2.68 2.77 -10.90
CA ARG A 18 -4.01 3.00 -10.35
C ARG A 18 -3.90 3.45 -8.91
N GLN A 19 -4.67 4.46 -8.52
CA GLN A 19 -4.75 4.87 -7.12
C GLN A 19 -5.57 3.84 -6.33
N ILE A 20 -5.10 3.48 -5.15
CA ILE A 20 -5.77 2.55 -4.25
C ILE A 20 -5.97 3.15 -2.85
N PHE A 21 -7.01 2.71 -2.16
CA PHE A 21 -7.35 3.16 -0.81
C PHE A 21 -7.44 1.98 0.13
N LEU A 22 -6.73 2.06 1.26
CA LEU A 22 -6.90 1.10 2.33
C LEU A 22 -8.32 1.24 2.91
N LYS A 23 -9.19 0.30 2.59
CA LYS A 23 -10.58 0.25 3.07
C LYS A 23 -10.67 -0.38 4.43
N ASN A 24 -10.02 -1.52 4.59
CA ASN A 24 -10.08 -2.26 5.82
C ASN A 24 -8.80 -3.03 6.11
N ILE A 25 -8.66 -3.39 7.37
CA ILE A 25 -7.65 -4.29 7.89
C ILE A 25 -8.47 -5.29 8.70
N ASN A 26 -8.42 -6.57 8.36
CA ASN A 26 -9.14 -7.62 9.10
C ASN A 26 -8.15 -8.61 9.67
N GLU A 27 -8.52 -9.21 10.80
CA GLU A 27 -7.84 -10.39 11.33
C GLU A 27 -8.21 -11.60 10.48
N THR A 28 -7.21 -12.41 10.15
CA THR A 28 -7.35 -13.60 9.32
C THR A 28 -6.75 -14.78 10.07
N ALA A 29 -7.58 -15.79 10.34
CA ALA A 29 -7.14 -17.00 11.02
C ALA A 29 -6.29 -17.85 10.05
N THR A 30 -5.05 -18.15 10.45
CA THR A 30 -4.13 -19.01 9.72
C THR A 30 -3.76 -20.23 10.58
N PRO A 31 -3.22 -21.32 10.00
CA PRO A 31 -2.77 -22.48 10.77
C PRO A 31 -1.74 -22.15 11.85
N HIS A 32 -1.07 -21.00 11.75
CA HIS A 32 -0.02 -20.54 12.66
C HIS A 32 -0.48 -19.42 13.61
N GLY A 33 -1.75 -19.02 13.58
CA GLY A 33 -2.32 -18.04 14.50
C GLY A 33 -3.26 -17.05 13.82
N ILE A 34 -3.16 -15.78 14.20
CA ILE A 34 -3.95 -14.70 13.63
C ILE A 34 -2.99 -13.78 12.90
N ASP A 35 -3.13 -13.71 11.58
CA ASP A 35 -2.49 -12.71 10.73
C ASP A 35 -3.50 -11.62 10.37
N TYR A 36 -3.11 -10.69 9.50
CA TYR A 36 -4.00 -9.63 9.04
C TYR A 36 -4.04 -9.57 7.52
N THR A 37 -5.21 -9.26 6.97
CA THR A 37 -5.38 -8.97 5.55
C THR A 37 -5.74 -7.49 5.38
N LEU A 38 -4.96 -6.80 4.56
CA LEU A 38 -5.25 -5.44 4.11
C LEU A 38 -6.14 -5.50 2.88
N TYR A 39 -7.29 -4.81 2.92
CA TYR A 39 -8.17 -4.68 1.77
C TYR A 39 -8.02 -3.28 1.18
N PHE A 40 -7.46 -3.21 -0.02
CA PHE A 40 -7.40 -1.99 -0.80
C PHE A 40 -8.50 -1.97 -1.85
N GLN A 41 -9.16 -0.82 -2.07
CA GLN A 41 -10.05 -0.62 -3.22
C GLN A 41 -9.36 0.25 -4.26
N VAL A 42 -9.47 -0.14 -5.54
CA VAL A 42 -9.03 0.68 -6.66
C VAL A 42 -9.99 1.87 -6.85
N LEU A 43 -9.45 3.07 -7.05
CA LEU A 43 -10.23 4.29 -7.16
C LEU A 43 -11.27 4.20 -8.29
N GLY A 44 -12.55 4.32 -7.93
CA GLY A 44 -13.64 4.35 -8.91
C GLY A 44 -13.99 2.99 -9.50
N GLU A 45 -13.48 1.89 -8.94
CA GLU A 45 -13.76 0.53 -9.40
C GLU A 45 -14.23 -0.37 -8.25
N ASN A 46 -15.05 -1.39 -8.56
CA ASN A 46 -15.41 -2.46 -7.64
C ASN A 46 -14.34 -3.56 -7.60
N VAL A 47 -13.07 -3.15 -7.68
CA VAL A 47 -11.90 -4.03 -7.65
C VAL A 47 -11.19 -3.85 -6.30
N TYR A 48 -10.98 -4.97 -5.61
CA TYR A 48 -10.34 -5.03 -4.31
C TYR A 48 -9.04 -5.83 -4.36
N ILE A 49 -8.01 -5.36 -3.68
CA ILE A 49 -6.70 -6.01 -3.62
C ILE A 49 -6.48 -6.45 -2.17
N PRO A 50 -6.68 -7.74 -1.85
CA PRO A 50 -6.30 -8.30 -0.56
C PRO A 50 -4.79 -8.52 -0.49
N ILE A 51 -4.16 -8.07 0.60
CA ILE A 51 -2.73 -8.31 0.86
C ILE A 51 -2.57 -8.81 2.29
N ASP A 52 -2.08 -10.04 2.43
CA ASP A 52 -1.79 -10.64 3.72
C ASP A 52 -0.47 -10.11 4.29
N ILE A 53 -0.50 -9.80 5.58
CA ILE A 53 0.66 -9.34 6.33
C ILE A 53 0.76 -10.10 7.66
N PRO A 54 2.00 -10.34 8.14
CA PRO A 54 2.18 -11.03 9.41
C PRO A 54 1.55 -10.29 10.58
N ARG A 55 1.12 -11.04 11.61
CA ARG A 55 0.55 -10.53 12.86
C ARG A 55 1.17 -9.23 13.39
N GLU A 56 2.48 -9.21 13.58
CA GLU A 56 3.20 -8.05 14.16
C GLU A 56 3.03 -6.78 13.30
N SER A 57 3.05 -6.94 11.98
CA SER A 57 2.86 -5.84 11.03
C SER A 57 1.42 -5.31 11.06
N GLY A 58 0.44 -6.22 11.13
CA GLY A 58 -0.97 -5.87 11.17
C GLY A 58 -1.36 -5.17 12.47
N GLN A 59 -0.92 -5.68 13.62
CA GLN A 59 -1.15 -5.02 14.92
C GLN A 59 -0.62 -3.59 14.93
N ARG A 60 0.59 -3.36 14.41
CA ARG A 60 1.17 -2.02 14.31
C ARG A 60 0.34 -1.11 13.41
N LEU A 61 -0.09 -1.59 12.24
CA LEU A 61 -0.92 -0.80 11.32
C LEU A 61 -2.30 -0.48 11.89
N MET A 62 -2.92 -1.40 12.62
CA MET A 62 -4.19 -1.17 13.33
C MET A 62 -4.08 -0.03 14.33
N LEU A 63 -3.08 -0.09 15.21
CA LEU A 63 -2.81 0.95 16.20
C LEU A 63 -2.57 2.32 15.54
N MET A 64 -1.88 2.35 14.40
CA MET A 64 -1.67 3.56 13.63
C MET A 64 -2.96 4.09 12.99
N ARG A 65 -3.81 3.20 12.46
CA ARG A 65 -5.09 3.55 11.82
C ARG A 65 -6.07 4.15 12.82
N GLU A 66 -6.10 3.64 14.05
CA GLU A 66 -6.96 4.12 15.13
C GLU A 66 -6.61 5.54 15.61
N LYS A 67 -5.48 6.10 15.16
CA LYS A 67 -4.97 7.42 15.58
C LYS A 67 -4.93 7.56 17.11
N ALA A 68 -4.64 6.47 17.81
CA ALA A 68 -4.49 6.51 19.25
C ALA A 68 -3.50 7.61 19.63
N HIS A 69 -3.91 8.51 20.53
CA HIS A 69 -3.04 9.59 21.00
C HIS A 69 -1.94 9.01 21.87
N TYR A 70 -0.79 8.73 21.27
CA TYR A 70 0.39 8.30 22.01
C TYR A 70 1.10 9.51 22.65
N PRO A 71 1.58 9.40 23.90
CA PRO A 71 2.32 10.47 24.57
C PRO A 71 3.70 10.73 23.94
N ARG A 72 4.19 9.83 23.08
CA ARG A 72 5.46 9.92 22.35
C ARG A 72 5.24 9.60 20.87
N PRO A 73 5.99 10.23 19.95
CA PRO A 73 5.89 9.95 18.52
C PRO A 73 6.31 8.52 18.20
N HIS A 74 5.60 7.86 17.29
CA HIS A 74 6.00 6.57 16.75
C HIS A 74 7.18 6.73 15.78
N VAL A 75 7.82 5.62 15.36
CA VAL A 75 8.96 5.67 14.43
C VAL A 75 8.59 6.40 13.13
N TYR A 76 7.37 6.21 12.62
CA TYR A 76 6.90 6.88 11.41
C TYR A 76 6.62 8.37 11.58
N ASP A 77 6.16 8.79 12.76
CA ASP A 77 6.08 10.23 13.08
C ASP A 77 7.47 10.85 13.09
N THR A 78 8.45 10.13 13.65
CA THR A 78 9.85 10.55 13.67
C THR A 78 10.42 10.63 12.26
N MET A 79 10.18 9.62 11.42
CA MET A 79 10.61 9.61 10.02
C MET A 79 9.98 10.74 9.21
N LYS A 80 8.67 10.99 9.38
CA LYS A 80 8.01 12.16 8.78
C LYS A 80 8.71 13.46 9.18
N ARG A 81 8.98 13.66 10.47
CA ARG A 81 9.69 14.85 10.97
C ARG A 81 11.08 14.97 10.35
N VAL A 82 11.85 13.88 10.30
CA VAL A 82 13.19 13.87 9.67
C VAL A 82 13.12 14.30 8.21
N ILE A 83 12.20 13.74 7.42
CA ILE A 83 12.04 14.09 6.00
C ILE A 83 11.71 15.59 5.86
N LEU A 84 10.75 16.09 6.63
CA LEU A 84 10.35 17.50 6.60
C LEU A 84 11.48 18.44 7.03
N CYS A 85 12.19 18.11 8.12
CA CYS A 85 13.32 18.90 8.63
C CYS A 85 14.46 19.01 7.61
N LEU A 86 14.66 17.98 6.79
CA LEU A 86 15.67 17.98 5.72
C LEU A 86 15.17 18.65 4.42
N GLY A 87 13.99 19.27 4.45
CA GLY A 87 13.38 19.97 3.31
C GLY A 87 12.72 19.04 2.28
N GLY A 88 12.47 17.79 2.64
CA GLY A 88 11.75 16.84 1.81
C GLY A 88 10.23 16.95 2.00
N ALA A 89 9.49 16.74 0.92
CA ALA A 89 8.03 16.70 0.88
C ALA A 89 7.59 15.32 0.35
N PRO A 90 7.14 14.40 1.23
CA PRO A 90 6.57 13.13 0.80
C PRO A 90 5.34 13.35 -0.09
N LYS A 91 5.24 12.61 -1.20
CA LYS A 91 4.19 12.81 -2.22
C LYS A 91 3.28 11.61 -2.43
N ALA A 92 3.85 10.41 -2.50
CA ALA A 92 3.10 9.21 -2.83
C ALA A 92 3.84 7.95 -2.37
N VAL A 93 3.10 6.85 -2.27
CA VAL A 93 3.65 5.51 -2.19
C VAL A 93 3.27 4.74 -3.45
N LEU A 94 4.23 4.03 -4.02
CA LEU A 94 4.07 3.24 -5.23
C LEU A 94 4.30 1.76 -4.89
N LEU A 95 3.34 0.91 -5.23
CA LEU A 95 3.49 -0.54 -5.26
C LEU A 95 3.79 -0.96 -6.69
N ALA A 96 5.06 -1.21 -6.96
CA ALA A 96 5.59 -1.33 -8.31
C ALA A 96 5.60 -2.77 -8.82
N MET A 97 5.91 -3.73 -7.95
CA MET A 97 6.10 -5.12 -8.35
C MET A 97 5.83 -6.07 -7.19
N TYR A 98 5.45 -7.31 -7.54
CA TYR A 98 5.46 -8.45 -6.65
C TYR A 98 6.29 -9.56 -7.29
N SER A 99 7.31 -10.04 -6.59
CA SER A 99 8.17 -11.13 -7.08
C SER A 99 8.72 -11.93 -5.92
N GLY A 100 8.64 -13.27 -6.02
CA GLY A 100 9.19 -14.18 -5.01
C GLY A 100 8.58 -14.00 -3.60
N GLY A 101 7.31 -13.64 -3.50
CA GLY A 101 6.66 -13.36 -2.20
C GLY A 101 6.95 -11.96 -1.63
N ILE A 102 7.64 -11.10 -2.39
CA ILE A 102 8.08 -9.79 -1.93
C ILE A 102 7.39 -8.69 -2.73
N TYR A 103 6.73 -7.78 -2.01
CA TYR A 103 6.20 -6.54 -2.55
C TYR A 103 7.29 -5.46 -2.57
N TYR A 104 7.59 -4.95 -3.77
CA TYR A 104 8.53 -3.86 -3.98
C TYR A 104 7.76 -2.55 -4.00
N THR A 105 8.06 -1.68 -3.03
CA THR A 105 7.40 -0.37 -2.92
C THR A 105 8.39 0.78 -2.84
N PHE A 106 7.96 1.94 -3.33
CA PHE A 106 8.76 3.16 -3.31
C PHE A 106 7.95 4.30 -2.70
N MET A 107 8.58 5.08 -1.83
CA MET A 107 8.04 6.35 -1.38
C MET A 107 8.64 7.48 -2.22
N GLN A 108 7.78 8.27 -2.85
CA GLN A 108 8.20 9.45 -3.59
C GLN A 108 8.33 10.66 -2.65
N VAL A 109 9.47 11.34 -2.73
CA VAL A 109 9.77 12.56 -1.95
C VAL A 109 10.31 13.63 -2.89
N GLU A 110 9.79 14.84 -2.81
CA GLU A 110 10.35 16.00 -3.51
C GLU A 110 11.19 16.86 -2.58
N ARG A 111 12.31 17.40 -3.08
CA ARG A 111 13.12 18.40 -2.36
C ARG A 111 13.69 19.40 -3.36
N GLY A 112 13.20 20.63 -3.31
CA GLY A 112 13.48 21.64 -4.34
C GLY A 112 12.99 21.16 -5.70
N ASN A 113 13.85 21.22 -6.72
CA ASN A 113 13.53 20.78 -8.08
C ASN A 113 13.88 19.30 -8.35
N LYS A 114 14.13 18.52 -7.30
CA LYS A 114 14.49 17.10 -7.40
C LYS A 114 13.39 16.22 -6.83
N SER A 115 13.13 15.10 -7.50
CA SER A 115 12.27 14.02 -7.04
C SER A 115 13.14 12.81 -6.71
N PHE A 116 12.84 12.16 -5.59
CA PHE A 116 13.53 10.99 -5.07
C PHE A 116 12.55 9.85 -4.91
N GLU A 117 12.98 8.64 -5.24
CA GLU A 117 12.27 7.41 -4.95
C GLU A 117 13.06 6.64 -3.90
N ILE A 118 12.42 6.38 -2.76
CA ILE A 118 13.03 5.68 -1.64
C ILE A 118 12.45 4.28 -1.62
N ASP A 119 13.28 3.28 -1.92
CA ASP A 119 12.93 1.87 -1.74
C ASP A 119 12.51 1.65 -0.28
N THR A 120 11.30 1.15 -0.10
CA THR A 120 10.67 0.99 1.19
C THR A 120 9.98 -0.36 1.20
N LYS A 121 10.04 -1.09 2.32
CA LYS A 121 9.26 -2.32 2.47
C LYS A 121 7.77 -1.99 2.48
N PHE A 122 6.94 -2.83 1.87
CA PHE A 122 5.49 -2.61 1.72
C PHE A 122 4.79 -2.11 2.98
N VAL A 123 4.89 -2.84 4.10
CA VAL A 123 4.24 -2.46 5.37
C VAL A 123 4.70 -1.07 5.86
N ASP A 124 5.99 -0.75 5.68
CA ASP A 124 6.56 0.52 6.12
C ASP A 124 6.11 1.68 5.20
N ALA A 125 5.97 1.40 3.90
CA ALA A 125 5.42 2.36 2.95
C ALA A 125 3.95 2.67 3.25
N ILE A 126 3.12 1.65 3.50
CA ILE A 126 1.73 1.85 3.93
C ILE A 126 1.65 2.64 5.23
N SER A 127 2.53 2.34 6.19
CA SER A 127 2.61 3.07 7.46
C SER A 127 2.94 4.56 7.25
N MET A 128 3.90 4.86 6.37
CA MET A 128 4.23 6.23 5.97
C MET A 128 3.05 6.90 5.25
N ALA A 129 2.32 6.19 4.39
CA ALA A 129 1.15 6.72 3.71
C ALA A 129 0.04 7.13 4.71
N ILE A 130 -0.18 6.35 5.76
CA ILE A 130 -1.14 6.68 6.82
C ILE A 130 -0.70 7.95 7.58
N VAL A 131 0.55 8.01 8.03
CA VAL A 131 1.09 9.11 8.88
C VAL A 131 1.26 10.42 8.10
N CYS A 132 1.68 10.32 6.85
CA CYS A 132 1.85 11.46 5.95
C CYS A 132 0.58 11.78 5.15
N LYS A 133 -0.48 10.96 5.24
CA LYS A 133 -1.72 11.07 4.44
C LYS A 133 -1.44 11.08 2.93
N LEU A 134 -0.60 10.16 2.48
CA LEU A 134 -0.17 10.09 1.08
C LEU A 134 -1.12 9.22 0.26
N PRO A 135 -1.35 9.57 -1.02
CA PRO A 135 -1.95 8.66 -1.97
C PRO A 135 -1.05 7.42 -2.17
N ILE A 136 -1.69 6.27 -2.32
CA ILE A 136 -1.05 4.99 -2.60
C ILE A 136 -1.44 4.59 -4.02
N PHE A 137 -0.47 4.18 -4.81
CA PHE A 137 -0.66 3.73 -6.18
C PHE A 137 -0.15 2.32 -6.36
N VAL A 138 -0.79 1.55 -7.23
CA VAL A 138 -0.38 0.21 -7.63
C VAL A 138 -0.20 0.15 -9.13
N GLU A 139 0.82 -0.58 -9.59
CA GLU A 139 1.05 -0.82 -11.01
C GLU A 139 -0.10 -1.63 -11.62
N GLN A 140 -0.51 -1.30 -12.84
CA GLN A 140 -1.70 -1.81 -13.51
C GLN A 140 -1.69 -3.32 -13.70
N ASN A 141 -0.56 -3.92 -14.05
CA ASN A 141 -0.45 -5.37 -14.19
C ASN A 141 -0.57 -6.05 -12.83
N LEU A 142 0.01 -5.45 -11.78
CA LEU A 142 -0.16 -5.97 -10.43
C LEU A 142 -1.62 -5.87 -9.97
N CYS A 143 -2.32 -4.79 -10.31
CA CYS A 143 -3.75 -4.66 -10.07
C CYS A 143 -4.57 -5.76 -10.77
N LYS A 144 -4.19 -6.19 -11.98
CA LYS A 144 -4.85 -7.29 -12.69
C LYS A 144 -4.58 -8.65 -12.05
N ILE A 145 -3.39 -8.83 -11.47
CA ILE A 145 -2.96 -10.10 -10.86
C ILE A 145 -3.58 -10.28 -9.48
N LEU A 146 -3.59 -9.22 -8.67
CA LEU A 146 -4.03 -9.27 -7.27
C LEU A 146 -5.48 -8.80 -7.08
N GLY A 147 -6.06 -8.12 -8.07
CA GLY A 147 -7.38 -7.52 -7.98
C GLY A 147 -8.48 -8.55 -8.11
N VAL A 148 -9.44 -8.49 -7.20
CA VAL A 148 -10.67 -9.26 -7.19
C VAL A 148 -11.81 -8.32 -7.57
N ASN A 149 -12.54 -8.63 -8.64
CA ASN A 149 -13.70 -7.87 -9.08
C ASN A 149 -14.98 -8.45 -8.43
N ILE A 150 -15.61 -7.69 -7.55
CA ILE A 150 -16.78 -8.15 -6.79
C ILE A 150 -17.99 -8.42 -7.70
N ASP A 151 -18.19 -7.60 -8.73
CA ASP A 151 -19.34 -7.73 -9.62
C ASP A 151 -19.29 -9.08 -10.37
N GLN A 152 -18.09 -9.46 -10.82
CA GLN A 152 -17.86 -10.75 -11.50
C GLN A 152 -17.98 -11.95 -10.57
N GLU A 153 -17.54 -11.84 -9.31
CA GLU A 153 -17.71 -12.91 -8.33
C GLU A 153 -19.19 -13.14 -8.01
N LEU A 154 -19.94 -12.06 -7.75
CA LEU A 154 -21.37 -12.16 -7.44
C LEU A 154 -22.15 -12.78 -8.61
N GLU A 155 -21.85 -12.41 -9.85
CA GLU A 155 -22.41 -13.07 -11.04
C GLU A 155 -22.07 -14.56 -11.07
N GLY A 156 -20.81 -14.93 -10.86
CA GLY A 156 -20.37 -16.33 -10.80
C GLY A 156 -21.12 -17.16 -9.76
N PHE A 157 -21.34 -16.60 -8.56
CA PHE A 157 -22.13 -17.25 -7.50
C PHE A 157 -23.61 -17.37 -7.87
N MET A 158 -24.18 -16.38 -8.55
CA MET A 158 -25.58 -16.42 -8.97
C MET A 158 -25.83 -17.47 -10.05
N PHE A 159 -24.92 -17.62 -11.02
CA PHE A 159 -25.03 -18.64 -12.05
C PHE A 159 -24.77 -20.06 -11.51
N SER A 160 -23.81 -20.24 -10.59
CA SER A 160 -23.56 -21.56 -9.97
C SER A 160 -24.72 -22.06 -9.10
N SER A 161 -25.55 -21.15 -8.59
CA SER A 161 -26.71 -21.47 -7.73
C SER A 161 -27.98 -21.80 -8.53
N LEU A 162 -27.96 -21.55 -9.85
CA LEU A 162 -29.07 -21.87 -10.76
C LEU A 162 -28.88 -23.23 -11.47
N ASP A 163 -27.65 -23.76 -11.47
CA ASP A 163 -27.28 -25.05 -12.07
C ASP A 163 -27.35 -26.23 -11.07
N SER A 164 -27.93 -26.03 -9.89
CA SER A 164 -28.09 -27.04 -8.82
C SER A 164 -29.54 -27.35 -8.47
#